data_AF-F9FM39-F1
#
_entry.id   AF-F9FM39-F1
#
_cell.length_a   1.000
_cell.length_b   1.000
_cell.length_c   1.000
_cell.angle_alpha   90.00
_cell.angle_beta   90.00
_cell.angle_gamma   90.00
#
_symmetry.space_group_name_H-M   'P 1'
#
loop_
_entity.id
_entity.type
_entity.pdbx_description
1 polymer ?
#
loop_
_entity_poly.entity_id
_entity_poly.type
_entity_poly.pdbx_seq_one_letter_code
_entity_poly.pdbx_strand_id
1 'polypeptide(L)'
;MRYTVPLMAALAASATATAPIGAGKRAQKLYTLETAPGETVEVTEDEKFQMIDDHIHFFDITEWKDHSAAPSGARLASTTSKFPEKLAHQANVNKIVKKVNVKNIEKQLKKFSSFHNRYFNSAFGVEAAQWLHKEIQKAIKKSKHPYASVRLVQHQAWSQPSIIVSIPGQVRLKTVVTGSHLDSVISNDRGAGRAPGADDNGSASIMLLNLLSAFLEDPRIAKGDHLNTVEFHWYSAEETGLLGSQDIFNNYARLGIQVEAMLNQDMVGYKGRDGVERFGLITDNTSPTQNDFLKLLIDEYADIPYEESTCGYACSDHASANRNGFPS
;
A
#
# COMPACT_ATOMS: atom_id res chain seq x y z
N MET A 1 12.31 3.44 -53.30
CA MET A 1 12.86 2.31 -52.52
C MET A 1 14.34 2.02 -52.75
N ARG A 2 14.95 2.34 -53.92
CA ARG A 2 16.39 2.07 -54.17
C ARG A 2 17.40 2.94 -53.37
N TYR A 3 16.99 4.09 -52.85
CA TYR A 3 17.88 5.01 -52.11
C TYR A 3 17.55 5.15 -50.62
N THR A 4 16.35 4.73 -50.20
CA THR A 4 15.89 4.84 -48.82
C THR A 4 16.34 3.67 -47.95
N VAL A 5 16.46 2.47 -48.54
CA VAL A 5 16.92 1.26 -47.83
C VAL A 5 18.40 1.33 -47.41
N PRO A 6 19.36 1.74 -48.27
CA PRO A 6 20.75 1.85 -47.84
C PRO A 6 20.97 2.97 -46.81
N LEU A 7 20.20 4.07 -46.88
CA LEU A 7 20.26 5.15 -45.88
C LEU A 7 19.74 4.69 -44.51
N MET A 8 18.62 3.96 -44.47
CA MET A 8 18.06 3.40 -43.23
C MET A 8 18.97 2.31 -42.63
N ALA A 9 19.59 1.48 -43.49
CA ALA A 9 20.56 0.48 -43.04
C ALA A 9 21.84 1.12 -42.46
N ALA A 10 22.31 2.22 -43.06
CA ALA A 10 23.44 2.98 -42.53
C ALA A 10 23.11 3.67 -41.19
N LEU A 11 21.90 4.20 -41.02
CA LEU A 11 21.43 4.77 -39.74
C LEU A 11 21.30 3.70 -38.65
N ALA A 12 20.82 2.50 -39.00
CA ALA A 12 20.72 1.38 -38.06
C ALA A 12 22.10 0.83 -37.65
N ALA A 13 23.08 0.85 -38.56
CA ALA A 13 24.44 0.40 -38.30
C ALA A 13 25.28 1.44 -37.53
N SER A 14 25.01 2.74 -37.68
CA SER A 14 25.69 3.79 -36.89
C SER A 14 25.13 3.92 -35.48
N ALA A 15 23.90 3.48 -35.23
CA ALA A 15 23.30 3.41 -33.88
C ALA A 15 23.83 2.23 -33.03
N THR A 16 24.47 1.24 -33.63
CA THR A 16 25.02 0.06 -32.91
C THR A 16 26.52 0.13 -32.67
N ALA A 17 27.21 1.13 -33.22
CA ALA A 17 28.63 1.36 -32.99
C ALA A 17 28.87 2.22 -31.73
N THR A 18 28.48 1.71 -30.56
CA THR A 18 29.04 2.22 -29.30
C THR A 18 30.41 1.61 -29.11
N ALA A 19 31.45 2.45 -29.05
CA ALA A 19 32.78 2.04 -28.57
C ALA A 19 32.63 1.33 -27.20
N PRO A 20 33.47 0.33 -26.88
CA PRO A 20 33.47 -0.25 -25.55
C PRO A 20 33.81 0.88 -24.56
N ILE A 21 32.79 1.34 -23.83
CA ILE A 21 33.00 2.19 -22.67
C ILE A 21 33.84 1.32 -21.75
N GLY A 22 35.08 1.74 -21.52
CA GLY A 22 35.97 1.08 -20.57
C GLY A 22 35.20 0.83 -19.28
N ALA A 23 35.44 -0.32 -18.66
CA ALA A 23 34.92 -0.66 -17.34
C ALA A 23 35.48 0.32 -16.29
N GLY A 24 35.03 1.57 -16.34
CA GLY A 24 35.04 2.45 -15.19
C GLY A 24 34.19 1.78 -14.14
N LYS A 25 34.69 1.77 -12.89
CA LYS A 25 33.93 1.32 -11.73
C LYS A 25 32.51 1.89 -11.86
N ARG A 26 31.51 1.02 -12.03
CA ARG A 26 30.10 1.43 -12.09
C ARG A 26 29.88 2.24 -10.83
N ALA A 27 29.55 3.53 -10.97
CA ALA A 27 29.27 4.37 -9.82
C ALA A 27 28.25 3.64 -8.94
N GLN A 28 28.57 3.47 -7.66
CA GLN A 28 27.68 2.79 -6.73
C GLN A 28 26.36 3.55 -6.71
N LYS A 29 25.24 2.86 -6.94
CA LYS A 29 23.92 3.49 -6.86
C LYS A 29 23.74 3.98 -5.42
N LEU A 30 23.50 5.27 -5.27
CA LEU A 30 23.12 5.88 -4.00
C LEU A 30 21.60 6.01 -3.94
N TYR A 31 21.08 5.85 -2.74
CA TYR A 31 19.68 6.04 -2.38
C TYR A 31 19.58 7.28 -1.51
N THR A 32 18.53 8.08 -1.71
CA THR A 32 18.23 9.23 -0.85
C THR A 32 17.09 8.83 0.06
N LEU A 33 17.37 8.68 1.35
CA LEU A 33 16.39 8.34 2.36
C LEU A 33 16.02 9.58 3.16
N GLU A 34 14.75 9.71 3.53
CA GLU A 34 14.27 10.71 4.47
C GLU A 34 13.92 10.02 5.79
N THR A 35 14.63 10.38 6.86
CA THR A 35 14.58 9.69 8.17
C THR A 35 13.78 10.45 9.22
N ALA A 36 13.52 11.72 8.97
CA ALA A 36 12.62 12.60 9.72
C ALA A 36 12.12 13.72 8.78
N PRO A 37 11.09 14.48 9.14
CA PRO A 37 10.56 15.55 8.29
C PRO A 37 11.64 16.53 7.82
N GLY A 38 11.99 16.45 6.53
CA GLY A 38 13.03 17.28 5.90
C GLY A 38 14.49 16.86 6.15
N GLU A 39 14.73 15.79 6.90
CA GLU A 39 16.07 15.26 7.17
C GLU A 39 16.39 14.11 6.21
N THR A 40 17.32 14.35 5.28
CA THR A 40 17.72 13.36 4.26
C THR A 40 19.15 12.89 4.42
N VAL A 41 19.40 11.65 4.03
CA VAL A 41 20.73 11.01 3.98
C VAL A 41 20.90 10.29 2.65
N GLU A 42 22.09 10.42 2.06
CA GLU A 42 22.48 9.59 0.91
C GLU A 42 23.22 8.36 1.42
N VAL A 43 22.74 7.18 1.01
CA VAL A 43 23.27 5.90 1.47
C VAL A 43 23.50 4.96 0.30
N THR A 44 24.42 4.03 0.47
CA THR A 44 24.55 2.85 -0.38
C THR A 44 23.41 1.87 -0.12
N GLU A 45 23.25 0.87 -1.00
CA GLU A 45 22.29 -0.21 -0.77
C GLU A 45 22.55 -0.95 0.55
N ASP A 46 23.82 -1.19 0.87
CA ASP A 46 24.25 -1.91 2.07
C ASP A 46 23.86 -1.15 3.34
N GLU A 47 24.10 0.16 3.36
CA GLU A 47 23.70 1.04 4.46
C GLU A 47 22.18 1.14 4.59
N LYS A 48 21.45 1.20 3.47
CA LYS A 48 19.98 1.14 3.48
C LYS A 48 19.46 -0.13 4.15
N PHE A 49 20.01 -1.29 3.79
CA PHE A 49 19.62 -2.56 4.41
C PHE A 49 20.01 -2.63 5.88
N GLN A 50 21.18 -2.09 6.24
CA GLN A 50 21.57 -2.00 7.65
C GLN A 50 20.57 -1.16 8.46
N MET A 51 20.08 -0.04 7.90
CA MET A 51 19.05 0.76 8.55
C MET A 51 17.74 -0.01 8.75
N ILE A 52 17.32 -0.83 7.77
CA ILE A 52 16.15 -1.71 7.90
C ILE A 52 16.37 -2.73 9.03
N ASP A 53 17.55 -3.37 9.06
CA ASP A 53 17.92 -4.34 10.09
C ASP A 53 18.01 -3.73 11.49
N ASP A 54 18.39 -2.45 11.58
CA ASP A 54 18.43 -1.65 12.81
C ASP A 54 17.05 -1.07 13.20
N HIS A 55 16.00 -1.42 12.45
CA HIS A 55 14.64 -0.92 12.63
C HIS A 55 14.53 0.62 12.56
N ILE A 56 15.36 1.24 11.73
CA ILE A 56 15.29 2.67 11.43
C ILE A 56 14.29 2.85 10.29
N HIS A 57 13.16 3.48 10.59
CA HIS A 57 12.14 3.79 9.60
C HIS A 57 12.53 5.01 8.75
N PHE A 58 12.20 4.95 7.45
CA PHE A 58 12.49 6.02 6.50
C PHE A 58 11.57 5.96 5.28
N PHE A 59 11.40 7.08 4.59
CA PHE A 59 10.97 7.06 3.19
C PHE A 59 12.19 6.90 2.28
N ASP A 60 12.14 5.99 1.32
CA ASP A 60 13.07 6.06 0.20
C ASP A 60 12.49 7.01 -0.85
N ILE A 61 13.12 8.17 -1.00
CA ILE A 61 12.70 9.24 -1.92
C ILE A 61 13.61 9.34 -3.15
N THR A 62 14.39 8.30 -3.43
CA THR A 62 15.35 8.28 -4.55
C THR A 62 14.69 8.63 -5.88
N GLU A 63 13.46 8.16 -6.10
CA GLU A 63 12.69 8.41 -7.33
C GLU A 63 11.84 9.70 -7.29
N TRP A 64 11.77 10.37 -6.13
CA TRP A 64 10.90 11.54 -5.89
C TRP A 64 11.63 12.71 -5.20
N LYS A 65 12.92 12.90 -5.47
CA LYS A 65 13.73 13.98 -4.86
C LYS A 65 13.12 15.38 -5.04
N ASP A 66 12.44 15.60 -6.16
CA ASP A 66 11.78 16.88 -6.48
C ASP A 66 10.33 16.97 -5.95
N HIS A 67 9.79 15.87 -5.41
CA HIS A 67 8.46 15.87 -4.81
C HIS A 67 8.54 16.48 -3.42
N SER A 68 8.21 17.76 -3.33
CA SER A 68 8.06 18.42 -2.04
C SER A 68 6.88 17.79 -1.32
N ALA A 69 7.10 17.24 -0.12
CA ALA A 69 6.01 16.95 0.81
C ALA A 69 5.12 18.19 0.91
N ALA A 70 3.80 18.02 0.99
CA ALA A 70 2.91 19.16 1.11
C ALA A 70 3.39 20.00 2.30
N PRO A 71 3.74 21.31 2.11
CA PRO A 71 4.18 22.14 3.22
C PRO A 71 3.17 22.00 4.35
N SER A 72 3.64 21.91 5.60
CA SER A 72 2.77 21.73 6.78
C SER A 72 1.66 22.78 6.90
N GLY A 73 1.76 23.91 6.18
CA GLY A 73 0.71 24.93 6.01
C GLY A 73 0.01 24.99 4.63
N ALA A 74 0.49 24.28 3.60
CA ALA A 74 -0.16 24.14 2.29
C ALA A 74 -0.80 22.75 2.16
N ARG A 75 -1.58 22.38 3.19
CA ARG A 75 -2.64 21.38 3.01
C ARG A 75 -3.53 21.91 1.90
N LEU A 76 -3.56 21.20 0.77
CA LEU A 76 -4.18 21.52 -0.52
C LEU A 76 -5.63 22.04 -0.42
N ALA A 77 -5.89 23.20 0.19
CA ALA A 77 -7.23 23.60 0.69
C ALA A 77 -8.06 22.37 1.12
N SER A 78 -7.39 21.41 1.80
CA SER A 78 -7.97 20.12 2.11
C SER A 78 -9.03 20.45 3.14
N THR A 79 -10.29 20.46 2.71
CA THR A 79 -11.44 20.39 3.59
C THR A 79 -11.08 19.34 4.61
N THR A 80 -10.80 19.74 5.85
CA THR A 80 -10.55 18.82 6.94
C THR A 80 -11.71 17.83 6.90
N SER A 81 -11.44 16.59 6.48
CA SER A 81 -12.51 15.62 6.29
C SER A 81 -13.25 15.53 7.61
N LYS A 82 -14.52 15.92 7.60
CA LYS A 82 -15.34 15.97 8.79
C LYS A 82 -15.79 14.54 9.08
N PHE A 83 -15.02 13.84 9.90
CA PHE A 83 -15.41 12.53 10.38
C PHE A 83 -16.69 12.64 11.23
N PRO A 84 -17.63 11.68 11.12
CA PRO A 84 -18.86 11.72 11.90
C PRO A 84 -18.60 11.58 13.41
N GLU A 85 -19.25 12.40 14.22
CA GLU A 85 -19.22 12.26 15.69
C GLU A 85 -20.15 11.14 16.20
N LYS A 86 -21.02 10.61 15.34
CA LYS A 86 -21.99 9.56 15.67
C LYS A 86 -22.09 8.54 14.54
N LEU A 87 -22.31 7.29 14.92
CA LEU A 87 -22.47 6.16 14.00
C LEU A 87 -23.93 6.01 13.58
N ALA A 88 -24.18 5.86 12.27
CA ALA A 88 -25.53 5.82 11.68
C ALA A 88 -25.82 4.58 10.82
N HIS A 89 -24.89 3.62 10.75
CA HIS A 89 -24.94 2.50 9.80
C HIS A 89 -24.74 1.12 10.44
N GLN A 90 -25.04 0.96 11.72
CA GLN A 90 -24.83 -0.26 12.51
C GLN A 90 -25.44 -1.50 11.86
N ALA A 91 -26.72 -1.44 11.49
CA ALA A 91 -27.43 -2.56 10.88
C ALA A 91 -26.81 -3.00 9.53
N ASN A 92 -26.15 -2.06 8.85
CA ASN A 92 -25.50 -2.27 7.56
C ASN A 92 -24.11 -2.89 7.73
N VAL A 93 -23.32 -2.35 8.66
CA VAL A 93 -22.00 -2.89 9.03
C VAL A 93 -22.14 -4.34 9.52
N ASN A 94 -23.07 -4.60 10.43
CA ASN A 94 -23.30 -5.95 10.98
C ASN A 94 -23.69 -7.00 9.93
N LYS A 95 -24.30 -6.60 8.81
CA LYS A 95 -24.58 -7.51 7.70
C LYS A 95 -23.33 -7.89 6.92
N ILE A 96 -22.40 -6.95 6.74
CA ILE A 96 -21.13 -7.18 6.04
C ILE A 96 -20.21 -8.04 6.91
N VAL A 97 -20.05 -7.69 8.19
CA VAL A 97 -19.19 -8.42 9.15
C VAL A 97 -19.55 -9.91 9.22
N LYS A 98 -20.85 -10.24 9.26
CA LYS A 98 -21.33 -11.64 9.29
C LYS A 98 -20.94 -12.48 8.06
N LYS A 99 -20.52 -11.85 6.96
CA LYS A 99 -20.06 -12.55 5.75
C LYS A 99 -18.56 -12.85 5.76
N VAL A 100 -17.79 -12.24 6.66
CA VAL A 100 -16.36 -12.50 6.78
C VAL A 100 -16.15 -13.89 7.41
N ASN A 101 -15.36 -14.72 6.75
CA ASN A 101 -15.12 -16.10 7.18
C ASN A 101 -13.66 -16.29 7.60
N VAL A 102 -13.43 -16.37 8.92
CA VAL A 102 -12.10 -16.54 9.52
C VAL A 102 -11.40 -17.81 9.02
N LYS A 103 -12.12 -18.91 8.82
CA LYS A 103 -11.52 -20.15 8.28
C LYS A 103 -11.00 -19.96 6.84
N ASN A 104 -11.66 -19.11 6.05
CA ASN A 104 -11.18 -18.77 4.71
C ASN A 104 -9.92 -17.89 4.79
N ILE A 105 -9.89 -16.91 5.71
CA ILE A 105 -8.72 -16.10 6.00
C ILE A 105 -7.53 -17.00 6.36
N GLU A 106 -7.69 -17.91 7.33
CA GLU A 106 -6.62 -18.84 7.73
C GLU A 106 -6.10 -19.70 6.57
N LYS A 107 -7.01 -20.23 5.74
CA LYS A 107 -6.64 -21.05 4.58
C LYS A 107 -5.87 -20.25 3.54
N GLN A 108 -6.34 -19.05 3.21
CA GLN A 108 -5.69 -18.17 2.25
C GLN A 108 -4.35 -17.65 2.79
N LEU A 109 -4.26 -17.33 4.08
CA LEU A 109 -3.03 -16.91 4.72
C LEU A 109 -1.98 -18.03 4.71
N LYS A 110 -2.36 -19.28 4.98
CA LYS A 110 -1.46 -20.43 4.82
C LYS A 110 -0.91 -20.55 3.41
N LYS A 111 -1.71 -20.23 2.39
CA LYS A 111 -1.24 -20.21 1.00
C LYS A 111 -0.34 -19.01 0.71
N PHE A 112 -0.71 -17.82 1.18
CA PHE A 112 0.02 -16.57 0.93
C PHE A 112 1.37 -16.53 1.66
N SER A 113 1.46 -17.15 2.82
CA SER A 113 2.72 -17.37 3.55
C SER A 113 3.51 -18.60 3.08
N SER A 114 2.98 -19.33 2.08
CA SER A 114 3.69 -20.47 1.47
C SER A 114 4.66 -20.06 0.37
N PHE A 115 4.57 -18.84 -0.15
CA PHE A 115 5.58 -18.32 -1.07
C PHE A 115 6.92 -18.25 -0.33
N HIS A 116 8.03 -18.43 -1.05
CA HIS A 116 9.35 -18.45 -0.41
C HIS A 116 9.63 -17.12 0.30
N ASN A 117 9.40 -16.02 -0.40
CA ASN A 117 9.23 -14.68 0.15
C ASN A 117 8.23 -13.93 -0.74
N ARG A 118 7.89 -12.70 -0.36
CA ARG A 118 7.12 -11.79 -1.22
C ARG A 118 7.92 -10.52 -1.51
N TYR A 119 9.24 -10.62 -1.53
CA TYR A 119 10.12 -9.48 -1.71
C TYR A 119 9.86 -8.78 -3.05
N PHE A 120 9.73 -7.46 -3.02
CA PHE A 120 9.23 -6.64 -4.14
C PHE A 120 10.02 -6.78 -5.45
N ASN A 121 11.30 -7.13 -5.37
CA ASN A 121 12.16 -7.30 -6.55
C ASN A 121 12.50 -8.77 -6.86
N SER A 122 11.80 -9.71 -6.23
CA SER A 122 11.95 -11.15 -6.49
C SER A 122 10.87 -11.68 -7.43
N ALA A 123 11.15 -12.79 -8.12
CA ALA A 123 10.13 -13.51 -8.88
C ALA A 123 9.00 -14.03 -7.98
N PHE A 124 9.31 -14.45 -6.75
CA PHE A 124 8.32 -14.91 -5.78
C PHE A 124 7.36 -13.79 -5.35
N GLY A 125 7.86 -12.58 -5.16
CA GLY A 125 7.05 -11.39 -4.89
C GLY A 125 6.08 -11.06 -6.02
N VAL A 126 6.55 -11.16 -7.28
CA VAL A 126 5.68 -11.00 -8.46
C VAL A 126 4.62 -12.09 -8.51
N GLU A 127 4.99 -13.35 -8.28
CA GLU A 127 4.05 -14.48 -8.25
C GLU A 127 3.00 -14.34 -7.15
N ALA A 128 3.40 -13.86 -5.95
CA ALA A 128 2.51 -13.62 -4.83
C ALA A 128 1.49 -12.51 -5.15
N ALA A 129 1.94 -11.39 -5.73
CA ALA A 129 1.05 -10.31 -6.17
C ALA A 129 0.08 -10.79 -7.26
N GLN A 130 0.55 -11.57 -8.23
CA GLN A 130 -0.29 -12.15 -9.28
C GLN A 130 -1.30 -13.16 -8.72
N TRP A 131 -0.92 -13.96 -7.72
CA TRP A 131 -1.83 -14.87 -7.04
C TRP A 131 -2.93 -14.10 -6.30
N LEU A 132 -2.55 -13.06 -5.54
CA LEU A 132 -3.51 -12.22 -4.82
C LEU A 132 -4.47 -11.51 -5.77
N HIS A 133 -3.95 -10.96 -6.87
CA HIS A 133 -4.76 -10.36 -7.94
C HIS A 133 -5.79 -11.36 -8.51
N LYS A 134 -5.41 -12.62 -8.72
CA LYS A 134 -6.35 -13.67 -9.18
C LYS A 134 -7.42 -13.98 -8.15
N GLU A 135 -7.09 -14.01 -6.85
CA GLU A 135 -8.09 -14.20 -5.79
C GLU A 135 -9.08 -13.02 -5.71
N ILE A 136 -8.59 -11.79 -5.88
CA ILE A 136 -9.42 -10.59 -5.97
C ILE A 136 -10.36 -10.66 -7.18
N GLN A 137 -9.85 -11.04 -8.37
CA GLN A 137 -10.67 -11.22 -9.57
C GLN A 137 -11.76 -12.28 -9.36
N LYS A 138 -11.46 -13.36 -8.64
CA LYS A 138 -12.47 -14.37 -8.26
C LYS A 138 -13.55 -13.79 -7.35
N ALA A 139 -13.18 -12.99 -6.35
CA ALA A 139 -14.14 -12.33 -5.46
C ALA A 139 -15.07 -11.38 -6.23
N ILE A 140 -14.50 -10.53 -7.10
CA ILE A 140 -15.27 -9.63 -7.97
C ILE A 140 -16.21 -10.42 -8.87
N LYS A 141 -15.71 -11.44 -9.60
CA LYS A 141 -16.54 -12.26 -10.49
C LYS A 141 -17.67 -12.98 -9.74
N LYS A 142 -17.40 -13.51 -8.55
CA LYS A 142 -18.39 -14.20 -7.70
C LYS A 142 -19.50 -13.24 -7.28
N SER A 143 -19.15 -12.02 -6.88
CA SER A 143 -20.12 -11.01 -6.44
C SER A 143 -21.05 -10.53 -7.55
N LYS A 144 -20.63 -10.65 -8.82
CA LYS A 144 -21.30 -10.04 -9.99
C LYS A 144 -21.50 -8.53 -9.84
N HIS A 145 -20.62 -7.87 -9.08
CA HIS A 145 -20.72 -6.43 -8.85
C HIS A 145 -20.54 -5.68 -10.18
N PRO A 146 -21.49 -4.79 -10.57
CA PRO A 146 -21.51 -4.20 -11.91
C PRO A 146 -20.38 -3.18 -12.14
N TYR A 147 -19.86 -2.56 -11.08
CA TYR A 147 -18.91 -1.44 -11.19
C TYR A 147 -17.54 -1.70 -10.56
N ALA A 148 -17.33 -2.86 -9.93
CA ALA A 148 -16.07 -3.12 -9.25
C ALA A 148 -15.00 -3.47 -10.28
N SER A 149 -13.85 -2.80 -10.18
CA SER A 149 -12.71 -3.02 -11.08
C SER A 149 -11.45 -3.26 -10.28
N VAL A 150 -10.53 -4.05 -10.82
CA VAL A 150 -9.21 -4.29 -10.24
C VAL A 150 -8.14 -3.97 -11.27
N ARG A 151 -7.07 -3.31 -10.84
CA ARG A 151 -5.88 -3.04 -11.66
C ARG A 151 -4.60 -3.34 -10.88
N LEU A 152 -3.59 -3.77 -11.62
CA LEU A 152 -2.21 -3.77 -11.17
C LEU A 152 -1.63 -2.36 -11.39
N VAL A 153 -0.94 -1.83 -10.40
CA VAL A 153 -0.14 -0.62 -10.50
C VAL A 153 1.30 -1.04 -10.76
N GLN A 154 1.78 -0.76 -11.97
CA GLN A 154 3.17 -1.03 -12.33
C GLN A 154 4.03 0.15 -11.90
N HIS A 155 5.12 -0.13 -11.22
CA HIS A 155 6.09 0.85 -10.76
C HIS A 155 7.32 0.81 -11.66
N GLN A 156 7.96 1.96 -11.89
CA GLN A 156 9.06 2.03 -12.86
C GLN A 156 10.34 1.35 -12.36
N ALA A 157 10.59 1.39 -11.04
CA ALA A 157 11.87 1.00 -10.47
C ALA A 157 11.92 -0.46 -9.97
N TRP A 158 10.80 -1.21 -9.94
CA TRP A 158 10.76 -2.59 -9.46
C TRP A 158 9.66 -3.44 -10.09
N SER A 159 9.76 -4.76 -9.88
CA SER A 159 8.97 -5.74 -10.62
C SER A 159 7.61 -6.09 -10.00
N GLN A 160 7.50 -6.11 -8.68
CA GLN A 160 6.23 -6.43 -8.01
C GLN A 160 5.24 -5.27 -8.16
N PRO A 161 4.04 -5.50 -8.70
CA PRO A 161 3.02 -4.46 -8.78
C PRO A 161 2.28 -4.30 -7.45
N SER A 162 1.79 -3.08 -7.19
CA SER A 162 0.71 -2.88 -6.22
C SER A 162 -0.64 -3.25 -6.86
N ILE A 163 -1.68 -3.45 -6.05
CA ILE A 163 -3.03 -3.81 -6.53
C ILE A 163 -4.03 -2.81 -6.00
N ILE A 164 -4.91 -2.28 -6.87
CA ILE A 164 -6.02 -1.42 -6.46
C ILE A 164 -7.31 -1.99 -6.99
N VAL A 165 -8.26 -2.21 -6.08
CA VAL A 165 -9.67 -2.42 -6.41
C VAL A 165 -10.41 -1.12 -6.19
N SER A 166 -11.21 -0.71 -7.17
CA SER A 166 -12.00 0.53 -7.12
C SER A 166 -13.47 0.24 -7.35
N ILE A 167 -14.31 0.79 -6.46
CA ILE A 167 -15.76 0.72 -6.49
C ILE A 167 -16.26 2.18 -6.58
N PRO A 168 -16.66 2.64 -7.78
CA PRO A 168 -17.01 4.05 -8.01
C PRO A 168 -18.16 4.54 -7.14
N GLY A 169 -17.98 5.68 -6.47
CA GLY A 169 -19.04 6.37 -5.74
C GLY A 169 -19.79 7.41 -6.58
N GLN A 170 -20.80 8.02 -5.99
CA GLN A 170 -21.61 9.06 -6.63
C GLN A 170 -20.86 10.39 -6.82
N VAL A 171 -19.92 10.71 -5.93
CA VAL A 171 -19.13 11.94 -5.96
C VAL A 171 -17.78 11.67 -6.62
N ARG A 172 -17.55 12.33 -7.75
CA ARG A 172 -16.33 12.18 -8.55
C ARG A 172 -15.10 12.62 -7.74
N LEU A 173 -14.00 11.88 -7.89
CA LEU A 173 -12.68 12.12 -7.27
C LEU A 173 -12.61 12.03 -5.74
N LYS A 174 -13.74 11.93 -5.02
CA LYS A 174 -13.76 11.67 -3.58
C LYS A 174 -13.60 10.20 -3.30
N THR A 175 -12.60 9.84 -2.52
CA THR A 175 -12.16 8.47 -2.33
C THR A 175 -11.93 8.17 -0.86
N VAL A 176 -12.42 7.02 -0.40
CA VAL A 176 -12.06 6.40 0.88
C VAL A 176 -11.21 5.18 0.57
N VAL A 177 -10.04 5.11 1.17
CA VAL A 177 -9.05 4.06 0.93
C VAL A 177 -8.91 3.19 2.18
N THR A 178 -8.83 1.89 1.99
CA THR A 178 -8.28 0.98 3.00
C THR A 178 -7.17 0.15 2.35
N GLY A 179 -6.06 -0.03 3.05
CA GLY A 179 -4.87 -0.62 2.47
C GLY A 179 -4.05 -1.47 3.44
N SER A 180 -3.14 -2.25 2.86
CA SER A 180 -2.10 -3.04 3.52
C SER A 180 -0.96 -3.25 2.53
N HIS A 181 0.28 -3.45 2.95
CA HIS A 181 1.30 -3.92 2.01
C HIS A 181 1.23 -5.45 1.81
N LEU A 182 1.81 -5.91 0.70
CA LEU A 182 1.74 -7.30 0.25
C LEU A 182 3.09 -7.99 0.20
N ASP A 183 4.18 -7.23 0.31
CA ASP A 183 5.53 -7.78 0.31
C ASP A 183 5.91 -8.44 1.64
N SER A 184 7.13 -8.95 1.69
CA SER A 184 7.77 -9.43 2.92
C SER A 184 9.27 -9.47 2.72
N VAL A 185 9.99 -9.16 3.80
CA VAL A 185 11.44 -9.30 3.90
C VAL A 185 11.85 -10.23 5.05
N ILE A 186 13.14 -10.55 5.09
CA ILE A 186 13.78 -11.16 6.25
C ILE A 186 15.06 -10.39 6.52
N SER A 187 15.34 -10.11 7.79
CA SER A 187 16.51 -9.35 8.20
C SER A 187 17.82 -10.00 7.73
N ASN A 188 18.84 -9.19 7.49
CA ASN A 188 20.16 -9.58 6.99
C ASN A 188 20.12 -10.32 5.64
N ASP A 189 19.06 -10.15 4.85
CA ASP A 189 18.90 -10.79 3.55
C ASP A 189 18.27 -9.85 2.51
N ARG A 190 18.77 -9.92 1.28
CA ARG A 190 18.40 -9.02 0.18
C ARG A 190 17.39 -9.64 -0.79
N GLY A 191 16.41 -10.36 -0.26
CA GLY A 191 15.32 -10.96 -1.03
C GLY A 191 15.56 -12.38 -1.53
N ALA A 192 16.59 -13.07 -1.04
CA ALA A 192 16.88 -14.47 -1.34
C ALA A 192 16.37 -15.43 -0.26
N GLY A 193 16.32 -14.96 0.98
CA GLY A 193 15.91 -15.67 2.17
C GLY A 193 14.42 -15.96 2.20
N ARG A 194 14.07 -16.94 3.04
CA ARG A 194 12.69 -17.36 3.20
C ARG A 194 11.97 -16.42 4.18
N ALA A 195 11.00 -15.65 3.68
CA ALA A 195 10.23 -14.67 4.44
C ALA A 195 8.73 -14.96 4.32
N PRO A 196 8.15 -15.80 5.20
CA PRO A 196 6.73 -16.14 5.14
C PRO A 196 5.80 -14.94 5.29
N GLY A 197 6.25 -13.91 6.04
CA GLY A 197 5.50 -12.69 6.29
C GLY A 197 4.04 -12.95 6.65
N ALA A 198 3.80 -13.84 7.62
CA ALA A 198 2.44 -14.31 7.91
C ALA A 198 1.65 -13.24 8.68
N ASP A 199 2.24 -12.66 9.72
CA ASP A 199 1.63 -11.52 10.40
C ASP A 199 1.90 -10.24 9.62
N ASP A 200 3.18 -10.01 9.30
CA ASP A 200 3.70 -8.87 8.55
C ASP A 200 3.95 -9.20 7.05
N ASN A 201 3.13 -8.73 6.11
CA ASN A 201 1.75 -8.28 6.33
C ASN A 201 0.72 -9.15 5.61
N GLY A 202 0.98 -10.47 5.63
CA GLY A 202 0.06 -11.46 5.11
C GLY A 202 -1.30 -11.43 5.83
N SER A 203 -1.32 -11.12 7.13
CA SER A 203 -2.53 -11.11 7.94
C SER A 203 -3.52 -10.05 7.45
N ALA A 204 -3.08 -8.80 7.29
CA ALA A 204 -3.95 -7.72 6.83
C ALA A 204 -4.27 -7.85 5.35
N SER A 205 -3.28 -8.24 4.52
CA SER A 205 -3.51 -8.50 3.10
C SER A 205 -4.67 -9.47 2.84
N ILE A 206 -4.72 -10.57 3.59
CA ILE A 206 -5.77 -11.60 3.43
C ILE A 206 -7.06 -11.22 4.15
N MET A 207 -6.99 -10.54 5.30
CA MET A 207 -8.17 -9.94 5.93
C MET A 207 -8.87 -8.98 4.96
N LEU A 208 -8.10 -8.09 4.32
CA LEU A 208 -8.59 -7.08 3.38
C LEU A 208 -9.27 -7.72 2.16
N LEU A 209 -8.74 -8.84 1.64
CA LEU A 209 -9.37 -9.61 0.56
C LEU A 209 -10.74 -10.17 0.98
N ASN A 210 -10.85 -10.65 2.22
CA ASN A 210 -12.10 -11.21 2.74
C ASN A 210 -13.11 -10.10 3.05
N LEU A 211 -12.66 -8.96 3.55
CA LEU A 211 -13.49 -7.76 3.71
C LEU A 211 -14.02 -7.29 2.35
N LEU A 212 -13.17 -7.19 1.33
CA LEU A 212 -13.58 -6.87 -0.03
C LEU A 212 -14.67 -7.84 -0.52
N SER A 213 -14.45 -9.16 -0.37
CA SER A 213 -15.44 -10.16 -0.79
C SER A 213 -16.78 -9.97 -0.07
N ALA A 214 -16.78 -9.68 1.22
CA ALA A 214 -18.01 -9.43 1.98
C ALA A 214 -18.71 -8.13 1.55
N PHE A 215 -17.92 -7.07 1.34
CA PHE A 215 -18.37 -5.74 0.93
C PHE A 215 -19.05 -5.77 -0.45
N LEU A 216 -18.46 -6.46 -1.43
CA LEU A 216 -19.00 -6.59 -2.78
C LEU A 216 -20.32 -7.38 -2.86
N GLU A 217 -20.61 -8.22 -1.87
CA GLU A 217 -21.87 -8.96 -1.80
C GLU A 217 -23.01 -8.16 -1.13
N ASP A 218 -22.78 -6.92 -0.68
CA ASP A 218 -23.83 -6.08 -0.12
C ASP A 218 -24.69 -5.45 -1.25
N PRO A 219 -26.02 -5.66 -1.26
CA PRO A 219 -26.89 -5.16 -2.32
C PRO A 219 -26.94 -3.62 -2.46
N ARG A 220 -26.60 -2.87 -1.41
CA ARG A 220 -26.57 -1.40 -1.45
C ARG A 220 -25.31 -0.93 -2.18
N ILE A 221 -24.17 -1.55 -1.86
CA ILE A 221 -22.91 -1.31 -2.55
C ILE A 221 -23.05 -1.67 -4.05
N ALA A 222 -23.64 -2.82 -4.36
CA ALA A 222 -23.93 -3.22 -5.74
C ALA A 222 -24.84 -2.25 -6.51
N LYS A 223 -25.66 -1.47 -5.81
CA LYS A 223 -26.52 -0.42 -6.38
C LYS A 223 -25.84 0.96 -6.47
N GLY A 224 -24.60 1.10 -6.00
CA GLY A 224 -23.90 2.39 -5.93
C GLY A 224 -24.43 3.32 -4.83
N ASP A 225 -24.99 2.77 -3.75
CA ASP A 225 -25.50 3.53 -2.60
C ASP A 225 -24.36 3.94 -1.65
N HIS A 226 -23.39 4.68 -2.20
CA HIS A 226 -22.30 5.29 -1.45
C HIS A 226 -21.77 6.54 -2.18
N LEU A 227 -21.48 7.58 -1.40
CA LEU A 227 -21.05 8.87 -1.94
C LEU A 227 -19.61 8.82 -2.49
N ASN A 228 -18.68 8.29 -1.70
CA ASN A 228 -17.27 8.26 -2.07
C ASN A 228 -16.96 6.98 -2.85
N THR A 229 -16.02 7.07 -3.78
CA THR A 229 -15.35 5.88 -4.32
C THR A 229 -14.68 5.15 -3.16
N VAL A 230 -14.85 3.83 -3.10
CA VAL A 230 -14.17 2.99 -2.10
C VAL A 230 -13.08 2.21 -2.79
N GLU A 231 -11.85 2.32 -2.28
CA GLU A 231 -10.71 1.60 -2.82
C GLU A 231 -10.05 0.69 -1.77
N PHE A 232 -9.67 -0.50 -2.23
CA PHE A 232 -8.90 -1.48 -1.47
C PHE A 232 -7.53 -1.59 -2.11
N HIS A 233 -6.49 -1.31 -1.34
CA HIS A 233 -5.11 -1.21 -1.83
C HIS A 233 -4.24 -2.32 -1.25
N TRP A 234 -3.38 -2.87 -2.09
CA TRP A 234 -2.27 -3.72 -1.66
C TRP A 234 -0.97 -3.14 -2.18
N TYR A 235 -0.14 -2.59 -1.30
CA TYR A 235 1.09 -1.88 -1.66
C TYR A 235 2.26 -2.84 -1.83
N SER A 236 3.07 -2.62 -2.86
CA SER A 236 4.36 -3.30 -3.01
C SER A 236 5.48 -2.45 -2.39
N ALA A 237 6.57 -3.09 -1.99
CA ALA A 237 7.80 -2.42 -1.58
C ALA A 237 7.63 -1.46 -0.39
N GLU A 238 6.79 -1.81 0.58
CA GLU A 238 6.66 -1.08 1.85
C GLU A 238 7.96 -1.20 2.65
N GLU A 239 8.47 -2.44 2.75
CA GLU A 239 9.57 -2.90 3.59
C GLU A 239 10.94 -2.28 3.23
N THR A 240 10.97 -1.49 2.15
CA THR A 240 12.19 -0.86 1.63
C THR A 240 12.02 0.66 1.50
N GLY A 241 11.10 1.23 2.28
CA GLY A 241 10.90 2.67 2.40
C GLY A 241 9.63 3.17 1.72
N LEU A 242 8.51 2.46 1.88
CA LEU A 242 7.16 2.89 1.50
C LEU A 242 6.99 3.20 0.00
N LEU A 243 7.73 2.51 -0.86
CA LEU A 243 7.88 2.89 -2.28
C LEU A 243 6.54 2.81 -3.04
N GLY A 244 5.76 1.74 -2.87
CA GLY A 244 4.50 1.55 -3.60
C GLY A 244 3.41 2.55 -3.20
N SER A 245 3.22 2.77 -1.89
CA SER A 245 2.24 3.74 -1.40
C SER A 245 2.64 5.18 -1.74
N GLN A 246 3.94 5.52 -1.66
CA GLN A 246 4.44 6.82 -2.10
C GLN A 246 4.09 7.10 -3.55
N ASP A 247 4.37 6.17 -4.48
CA ASP A 247 4.06 6.37 -5.90
C ASP A 247 2.56 6.64 -6.12
N ILE A 248 1.71 5.85 -5.45
CA ILE A 248 0.25 5.97 -5.56
C ILE A 248 -0.24 7.31 -5.01
N PHE A 249 0.12 7.69 -3.79
CA PHE A 249 -0.39 8.92 -3.17
C PHE A 249 0.20 10.19 -3.77
N ASN A 250 1.46 10.16 -4.22
CA ASN A 250 2.05 11.25 -5.01
C ASN A 250 1.28 11.46 -6.32
N ASN A 251 0.90 10.37 -6.99
CA ASN A 251 0.07 10.44 -8.18
C ASN A 251 -1.37 10.92 -7.87
N TYR A 252 -1.94 10.54 -6.72
CA TYR A 252 -3.28 10.99 -6.31
C TYR A 252 -3.30 12.50 -6.07
N ALA A 253 -2.28 13.02 -5.37
CA ALA A 253 -2.10 14.46 -5.18
C ALA A 253 -1.95 15.20 -6.52
N ARG A 254 -1.10 14.69 -7.43
CA ARG A 254 -0.90 15.27 -8.76
C ARG A 254 -2.16 15.27 -9.64
N LEU A 255 -3.00 14.23 -9.53
CA LEU A 255 -4.25 14.11 -10.29
C LEU A 255 -5.44 14.83 -9.62
N GLY A 256 -5.25 15.44 -8.44
CA GLY A 256 -6.32 16.11 -7.70
C GLY A 256 -7.38 15.15 -7.16
N ILE A 257 -7.01 13.89 -6.88
CA ILE A 257 -7.88 12.93 -6.18
C ILE A 257 -7.99 13.37 -4.72
N GLN A 258 -9.23 13.44 -4.22
CA GLN A 258 -9.52 13.81 -2.83
C GLN A 258 -9.67 12.53 -2.01
N VAL A 259 -8.63 12.17 -1.26
CA VAL A 259 -8.71 11.07 -0.29
C VAL A 259 -9.30 11.62 1.00
N GLU A 260 -10.53 11.23 1.31
CA GLU A 260 -11.27 11.67 2.49
C GLU A 260 -10.86 10.93 3.77
N ALA A 261 -10.38 9.70 3.60
CA ALA A 261 -9.81 8.88 4.66
C ALA A 261 -8.99 7.76 4.03
N MET A 262 -7.84 7.45 4.62
CA MET A 262 -7.06 6.26 4.32
C MET A 262 -6.87 5.47 5.60
N LEU A 263 -7.34 4.22 5.65
CA LEU A 263 -7.08 3.33 6.78
C LEU A 263 -6.05 2.28 6.38
N ASN A 264 -4.85 2.38 6.94
CA ASN A 264 -3.83 1.36 6.79
C ASN A 264 -4.04 0.22 7.81
N GLN A 265 -3.73 -1.00 7.40
CA GLN A 265 -3.77 -2.18 8.26
C GLN A 265 -2.45 -2.91 8.09
N ASP A 266 -1.67 -2.95 9.17
CA ASP A 266 -0.38 -3.58 9.21
C ASP A 266 -0.24 -4.43 10.46
N MET A 267 -0.03 -5.73 10.27
CA MET A 267 0.03 -6.74 11.33
C MET A 267 -1.25 -6.83 12.18
N VAL A 268 -2.23 -7.61 11.73
CA VAL A 268 -3.54 -7.79 12.41
C VAL A 268 -3.76 -9.20 12.96
N GLY A 269 -2.74 -10.05 12.95
CA GLY A 269 -2.85 -11.47 13.30
C GLY A 269 -2.28 -11.86 14.68
N TYR A 270 -1.47 -11.00 15.31
CA TYR A 270 -0.77 -11.31 16.55
C TYR A 270 -1.30 -10.53 17.76
N LYS A 271 -1.55 -11.24 18.88
CA LYS A 271 -2.17 -10.69 20.10
C LYS A 271 -1.22 -9.92 21.02
N GLY A 272 0.02 -9.68 20.59
CA GLY A 272 1.08 -9.18 21.47
C GLY A 272 1.74 -10.27 22.32
N ARG A 273 2.91 -9.95 22.89
CA ARG A 273 3.76 -10.91 23.64
C ARG A 273 3.19 -11.27 25.01
N ASP A 274 2.39 -10.39 25.60
CA ASP A 274 1.67 -10.63 26.86
C ASP A 274 0.36 -11.41 26.66
N GLY A 275 -0.01 -11.67 25.39
CA GLY A 275 -1.21 -12.44 25.03
C GLY A 275 -2.53 -11.68 25.21
N VAL A 276 -2.50 -10.37 25.44
CA VAL A 276 -3.70 -9.56 25.64
C VAL A 276 -4.15 -8.92 24.33
N GLU A 277 -5.32 -9.34 23.85
CA GLU A 277 -5.92 -8.81 22.62
C GLU A 277 -6.33 -7.35 22.76
N ARG A 278 -5.78 -6.52 21.86
CA ARG A 278 -6.16 -5.12 21.68
C ARG A 278 -5.79 -4.66 20.27
N PHE A 279 -6.44 -3.62 19.77
CA PHE A 279 -5.96 -2.88 18.61
C PHE A 279 -4.83 -1.94 19.01
N GLY A 280 -3.72 -1.92 18.28
CA GLY A 280 -2.73 -0.85 18.38
C GLY A 280 -3.16 0.32 17.51
N LEU A 281 -3.61 1.43 18.12
CA LEU A 281 -3.99 2.64 17.39
C LEU A 281 -2.82 3.63 17.36
N ILE A 282 -2.21 3.81 16.20
CA ILE A 282 -1.06 4.72 16.02
C ILE A 282 -1.51 6.18 16.02
N THR A 283 -0.87 7.00 16.84
CA THR A 283 -1.26 8.40 17.09
C THR A 283 -0.28 9.45 16.58
N ASP A 284 0.94 9.05 16.22
CA ASP A 284 1.91 9.89 15.52
C ASP A 284 1.84 9.71 14.01
N ASN A 285 2.10 10.78 13.24
CA ASN A 285 2.02 10.78 11.78
C ASN A 285 0.64 10.34 11.21
N THR A 286 -0.42 10.47 11.99
CA THR A 286 -1.82 10.17 11.63
C THR A 286 -2.72 11.38 11.82
N SER A 287 -3.98 11.29 11.37
CA SER A 287 -5.00 12.33 11.54
C SER A 287 -5.74 12.16 12.87
N PRO A 288 -5.65 13.12 13.82
CA PRO A 288 -6.32 13.00 15.11
C PRO A 288 -7.84 12.83 15.00
N THR A 289 -8.49 13.54 14.06
CA THR A 289 -9.94 13.45 13.86
C THR A 289 -10.37 12.11 13.26
N GLN A 290 -9.49 11.46 12.49
CA GLN A 290 -9.73 10.11 12.00
C GLN A 290 -9.57 9.09 13.14
N ASN A 291 -8.55 9.26 13.98
CA ASN A 291 -8.33 8.41 15.16
C ASN A 291 -9.51 8.47 16.12
N ASP A 292 -10.06 9.64 16.40
CA ASP A 292 -11.25 9.76 17.25
C ASP A 292 -12.45 9.02 16.66
N PHE A 293 -12.61 9.04 15.33
CA PHE A 293 -13.64 8.24 14.66
C PHE A 293 -13.36 6.73 14.72
N LEU A 294 -12.10 6.30 14.60
CA LEU A 294 -11.72 4.89 14.76
C LEU A 294 -12.01 4.40 16.17
N LYS A 295 -11.78 5.20 17.22
CA LYS A 295 -12.13 4.85 18.60
C LYS A 295 -13.64 4.59 18.74
N LEU A 296 -14.48 5.47 18.17
CA LEU A 296 -15.93 5.25 18.14
C LEU A 296 -16.31 3.94 17.42
N LEU A 297 -15.64 3.61 16.31
CA LEU A 297 -15.88 2.37 15.58
C LEU A 297 -15.46 1.13 16.38
N ILE A 298 -14.33 1.19 17.08
CA ILE A 298 -13.83 0.08 17.90
C ILE A 298 -14.79 -0.16 19.07
N ASP A 299 -15.19 0.90 19.79
CA ASP A 299 -16.12 0.81 20.92
C ASP A 299 -17.49 0.23 20.53
N GLU A 300 -17.95 0.48 19.29
CA GLU A 300 -19.25 -0.01 18.80
C GLU A 300 -19.19 -1.44 18.23
N TYR A 301 -18.15 -1.77 17.45
CA TYR A 301 -18.16 -2.97 16.60
C TYR A 301 -17.18 -4.06 17.01
N ALA A 302 -16.23 -3.80 17.90
CA ALA A 302 -15.21 -4.78 18.26
C ALA A 302 -15.40 -5.35 19.67
N ASP A 303 -14.98 -6.61 19.82
CA ASP A 303 -15.03 -7.32 21.11
C ASP A 303 -13.78 -7.07 21.97
N ILE A 304 -12.78 -6.34 21.45
CA ILE A 304 -11.50 -6.06 22.10
C ILE A 304 -11.23 -4.54 22.09
N PRO A 305 -10.56 -4.01 23.11
CA PRO A 305 -10.30 -2.57 23.20
C PRO A 305 -9.20 -2.13 22.23
N TYR A 306 -8.99 -0.81 22.13
CA TYR A 306 -7.78 -0.24 21.55
C TYR A 306 -6.81 0.20 22.65
N GLU A 307 -5.54 0.27 22.28
CA GLU A 307 -4.47 0.92 23.01
C GLU A 307 -3.78 1.91 22.07
N GLU A 308 -3.70 3.17 22.47
CA GLU A 308 -2.95 4.16 21.72
C GLU A 308 -1.46 3.88 21.81
N SER A 309 -0.77 4.01 20.68
CA SER A 309 0.66 3.80 20.57
C SER A 309 1.28 4.79 19.58
N THR A 310 2.60 4.74 19.47
CA THR A 310 3.40 5.49 18.50
C THR A 310 4.34 4.53 17.77
N CYS A 311 4.58 4.78 16.50
CA CYS A 311 5.49 3.95 15.69
C CYS A 311 6.72 4.72 15.18
N GLY A 312 6.79 6.03 15.37
CA GLY A 312 7.83 6.88 14.84
C GLY A 312 7.55 7.32 13.41
N TYR A 313 8.59 7.85 12.76
CA TYR A 313 8.50 8.37 11.39
C TYR A 313 8.35 7.24 10.37
N ALA A 314 7.61 7.46 9.28
CA ALA A 314 7.57 6.56 8.11
C ALA A 314 7.41 5.07 8.43
N CYS A 315 6.59 4.72 9.42
CA CYS A 315 6.54 3.35 9.94
C CYS A 315 5.70 2.37 9.10
N SER A 316 4.76 2.87 8.29
CA SER A 316 3.98 2.07 7.33
C SER A 316 3.25 2.99 6.33
N ASP A 317 2.49 2.42 5.39
CA ASP A 317 1.94 3.10 4.20
C ASP A 317 0.98 4.28 4.46
N HIS A 318 0.37 4.38 5.66
CA HIS A 318 -0.42 5.56 6.04
C HIS A 318 0.43 6.84 5.97
N ALA A 319 1.72 6.75 6.30
CA ALA A 319 2.62 7.89 6.26
C ALA A 319 2.71 8.50 4.85
N SER A 320 2.63 7.69 3.79
CA SER A 320 2.60 8.16 2.39
C SER A 320 1.36 9.00 2.07
N ALA A 321 0.20 8.63 2.61
CA ALA A 321 -1.02 9.42 2.50
C ALA A 321 -0.93 10.71 3.32
N ASN A 322 -0.49 10.61 4.58
CA ASN A 322 -0.28 11.74 5.48
C ASN A 322 0.67 12.80 4.88
N ARG A 323 1.79 12.36 4.31
CA ARG A 323 2.80 13.19 3.63
C ARG A 323 2.22 14.01 2.47
N ASN A 324 1.20 13.48 1.80
CA ASN A 324 0.48 14.17 0.71
C ASN A 324 -0.72 14.99 1.22
N GLY A 325 -0.89 15.12 2.54
CA GLY A 325 -1.93 15.93 3.17
C GLY A 325 -3.29 15.24 3.28
N PHE A 326 -3.37 13.93 3.04
CA PHE A 326 -4.60 13.15 3.18
C PHE A 326 -4.75 12.64 4.63
N PRO A 327 -5.97 12.65 5.21
CA PRO A 327 -6.22 11.99 6.49
C PRO A 327 -5.90 10.50 6.40
N SER A 328 -5.05 10.02 7.31
CA SER A 328 -4.67 8.61 7.44
C SER A 328 -4.39 8.23 8.88
#